data_AF-A0A3D8P0P0-F1
#
_entry.id   AF-A0A3D8P0P0-F1
#
_cell.length_a   1.000
_cell.length_b   1.000
_cell.length_c   1.000
_cell.angle_alpha   90.00
_cell.angle_beta   90.00
_cell.angle_gamma   90.00
#
_symmetry.space_group_name_H-M   'P 1'
#
loop_
_entity.id
_entity.type
_entity.pdbx_description
1 polymer ?
#
loop_
_entity_poly.entity_id
_entity_poly.type
_entity_poly.pdbx_seq_one_letter_code
_entity_poly.pdbx_strand_id
1 'polypeptide(L)'
;MPTVMQSFNRLHEAVIKEGVLSAKQKELIAVGIAVALRCPYCIAAHVAKARELGATRQEILEAASVAILMGGGPSAAYTVEVLKVLDGKE
;
A
#
# COMPACT_ATOMS: atom_id res chain seq x y z
N MET A 1 21.04 10.24 -3.74
CA MET A 1 21.01 9.98 -5.21
C MET A 1 19.95 10.88 -5.88
N PRO A 2 20.23 12.18 -6.13
CA PRO A 2 19.19 13.15 -6.51
C PRO A 2 18.47 12.83 -7.84
N THR A 3 19.20 12.55 -8.91
CA THR A 3 18.63 12.26 -10.24
C THR A 3 17.81 10.96 -10.26
N VAL A 4 18.27 9.94 -9.54
CA VAL A 4 17.57 8.65 -9.44
C VAL A 4 16.25 8.81 -8.69
N MET A 5 16.26 9.50 -7.53
CA MET A 5 15.05 9.74 -6.76
C MET A 5 14.05 10.62 -7.52
N GLN A 6 14.51 11.62 -8.26
CA GLN A 6 13.63 12.43 -9.11
C GLN A 6 12.94 11.58 -10.19
N SER A 7 13.68 10.69 -10.84
CA SER A 7 13.13 9.80 -11.87
C SER A 7 12.13 8.80 -11.30
N PHE A 8 12.45 8.23 -10.13
CA PHE A 8 11.56 7.33 -9.41
C PHE A 8 10.26 8.02 -8.97
N ASN A 9 10.35 9.25 -8.45
CA ASN A 9 9.16 10.02 -8.05
C ASN A 9 8.24 10.31 -9.25
N ARG A 10 8.81 10.65 -10.42
CA ARG A 10 8.02 10.82 -11.65
C ARG A 10 7.33 9.54 -12.10
N LEU A 11 7.98 8.39 -11.97
CA LEU A 11 7.36 7.09 -12.22
C LEU A 11 6.17 6.87 -11.26
N HIS A 12 6.40 7.09 -9.97
CA HIS A 12 5.36 6.95 -8.95
C HIS A 12 4.15 7.84 -9.23
N GLU A 13 4.37 9.13 -9.51
CA GLU A 13 3.33 10.08 -9.88
C GLU A 13 2.55 9.65 -11.13
N ALA A 14 3.26 9.22 -12.19
CA ALA A 14 2.63 8.76 -13.41
C ALA A 14 1.75 7.52 -13.21
N VAL A 15 2.19 6.58 -12.36
CA VAL A 15 1.44 5.37 -12.04
C VAL A 15 0.21 5.69 -11.19
N ILE A 16 0.36 6.47 -10.10
CA ILE A 16 -0.74 6.74 -9.15
C ILE A 16 -1.77 7.73 -9.67
N LYS A 17 -1.42 8.59 -10.64
CA LYS A 17 -2.35 9.55 -11.26
C LYS A 17 -3.69 8.91 -11.64
N GLU A 18 -4.79 9.60 -11.33
CA GLU A 18 -6.17 9.21 -11.67
C GLU A 18 -6.30 8.83 -13.16
N GLY A 19 -7.02 7.75 -13.45
CA GLY A 19 -7.33 7.29 -14.80
C GLY A 19 -8.53 6.35 -14.80
N VAL A 20 -8.48 5.27 -15.59
CA VAL A 20 -9.53 4.22 -15.56
C VAL A 20 -9.69 3.61 -14.17
N LEU A 21 -8.56 3.42 -13.46
CA LEU A 21 -8.55 3.18 -12.03
C LEU A 21 -8.27 4.50 -11.32
N SER A 22 -9.04 4.78 -10.27
CA SER A 22 -8.81 5.93 -9.40
C SER A 22 -7.49 5.79 -8.64
N ALA A 23 -6.93 6.91 -8.18
CA ALA A 23 -5.72 6.87 -7.36
C ALA A 23 -5.92 6.00 -6.11
N LYS A 24 -7.12 6.04 -5.50
CA LYS A 24 -7.50 5.20 -4.35
C LYS A 24 -7.40 3.71 -4.68
N GLN A 25 -7.94 3.30 -5.82
CA GLN A 25 -7.88 1.89 -6.25
C GLN A 25 -6.43 1.43 -6.47
N LYS A 26 -5.60 2.29 -7.05
CA LYS A 26 -4.18 1.99 -7.27
C LYS A 26 -3.39 1.88 -5.97
N GLU A 27 -3.67 2.72 -4.98
CA GLU A 27 -3.06 2.61 -3.66
C GLU A 27 -3.51 1.33 -2.93
N LEU A 28 -4.77 0.92 -3.04
CA LEU A 28 -5.23 -0.36 -2.49
C LEU A 28 -4.50 -1.55 -3.12
N ILE A 29 -4.27 -1.52 -4.44
CA ILE A 29 -3.43 -2.51 -5.12
C ILE A 29 -2.00 -2.47 -4.57
N ALA A 30 -1.43 -1.27 -4.38
CA ALA A 30 -0.10 -1.09 -3.83
C ALA A 30 0.03 -1.62 -2.39
N VAL A 31 -1.01 -1.46 -1.55
CA VAL A 31 -1.07 -2.08 -0.20
C VAL A 31 -0.97 -3.60 -0.30
N GLY A 32 -1.76 -4.23 -1.17
CA GLY A 32 -1.70 -5.68 -1.37
C GLY A 32 -0.30 -6.14 -1.82
N ILE A 33 0.31 -5.43 -2.77
CA ILE A 33 1.67 -5.72 -3.25
C ILE A 33 2.70 -5.50 -2.13
N ALA A 34 2.59 -4.44 -1.35
CA ALA A 34 3.51 -4.14 -0.25
C ALA A 34 3.50 -5.23 0.83
N VAL A 35 2.32 -5.78 1.15
CA VAL A 35 2.16 -6.94 2.04
C VAL A 35 2.73 -8.21 1.42
N ALA A 36 2.49 -8.45 0.12
CA ALA A 36 3.05 -9.60 -0.60
C ALA A 36 4.59 -9.56 -0.66
N LEU A 37 5.17 -8.37 -0.85
CA LEU A 37 6.60 -8.10 -0.82
C LEU A 37 7.18 -8.06 0.59
N ARG A 38 6.34 -8.06 1.63
CA ARG A 38 6.74 -8.05 3.04
C ARG A 38 7.68 -6.88 3.36
N CYS A 39 7.32 -5.69 2.85
CA CYS A 39 8.09 -4.46 3.02
C CYS A 39 7.37 -3.52 4.00
N PRO A 40 7.79 -3.42 5.28
CA PRO A 40 7.10 -2.59 6.28
C PRO A 40 7.03 -1.11 5.88
N TYR A 41 8.10 -0.56 5.32
CA TYR A 41 8.13 0.82 4.84
C TYR A 41 7.15 1.08 3.70
N CYS A 42 7.05 0.13 2.77
CA CYS A 42 6.10 0.20 1.66
C CYS A 42 4.66 0.10 2.17
N ILE A 43 4.41 -0.80 3.14
CA ILE A 43 3.10 -0.95 3.79
C ILE A 43 2.71 0.37 4.46
N ALA A 44 3.59 0.97 5.26
CA ALA A 44 3.32 2.24 5.92
C ALA A 44 3.00 3.36 4.93
N ALA A 45 3.83 3.53 3.89
CA ALA A 45 3.64 4.57 2.89
C ALA A 45 2.31 4.42 2.12
N HIS A 46 2.01 3.22 1.62
CA HIS A 46 0.82 3.00 0.79
C HIS A 46 -0.47 2.92 1.61
N VAL A 47 -0.43 2.42 2.85
CA VAL A 47 -1.60 2.47 3.75
C VAL A 47 -1.91 3.91 4.13
N ALA A 48 -0.90 4.73 4.48
CA ALA A 48 -1.11 6.15 4.76
C ALA A 48 -1.68 6.87 3.54
N LYS A 49 -1.12 6.62 2.35
CA LYS A 49 -1.58 7.27 1.12
C LYS A 49 -3.00 6.85 0.72
N ALA A 50 -3.34 5.56 0.87
CA ALA A 50 -4.69 5.08 0.64
C ALA A 50 -5.70 5.80 1.55
N ARG A 51 -5.38 5.98 2.84
CA ARG A 51 -6.23 6.73 3.79
C ARG A 51 -6.40 8.20 3.39
N GLU A 52 -5.33 8.87 2.98
CA GLU A 52 -5.40 10.26 2.49
C GLU A 52 -6.35 10.40 1.28
N LEU A 53 -6.39 9.37 0.43
CA LEU A 53 -7.30 9.29 -0.72
C LEU A 53 -8.71 8.79 -0.36
N GLY A 54 -9.02 8.69 0.93
CA GLY A 54 -10.35 8.32 1.42
C GLY A 54 -10.64 6.83 1.41
N ALA A 55 -9.62 5.96 1.34
CA ALA A 55 -9.82 4.53 1.54
C ALA A 55 -10.25 4.25 2.98
N THR A 56 -11.31 3.46 3.12
CA THR A 56 -11.80 3.04 4.43
C THR A 56 -10.86 2.00 5.04
N ARG A 57 -10.95 1.84 6.37
CA ARG A 57 -10.24 0.76 7.07
C ARG A 57 -10.56 -0.61 6.45
N GLN A 58 -11.82 -0.84 6.12
CA GLN A 58 -12.31 -2.07 5.53
C GLN A 58 -11.70 -2.33 4.14
N GLU A 59 -11.69 -1.33 3.26
CA GLU A 59 -11.07 -1.45 1.94
C GLU A 59 -9.57 -1.82 2.03
N ILE A 60 -8.84 -1.22 2.96
CA ILE A 60 -7.41 -1.50 3.17
C ILE A 60 -7.20 -2.93 3.70
N LEU A 61 -8.03 -3.38 4.64
CA LEU A 61 -7.96 -4.74 5.19
C LEU A 61 -8.35 -5.79 4.15
N GLU A 62 -9.33 -5.51 3.29
CA GLU A 62 -9.69 -6.38 2.17
C GLU A 62 -8.53 -6.52 1.17
N ALA A 63 -7.88 -5.40 0.81
CA ALA A 63 -6.69 -5.43 -0.05
C ALA A 63 -5.54 -6.25 0.56
N ALA A 64 -5.29 -6.10 1.86
CA ALA A 64 -4.29 -6.89 2.58
C ALA A 64 -4.68 -8.38 2.62
N SER A 65 -5.97 -8.69 2.73
CA SER A 65 -6.48 -10.07 2.74
C SER A 65 -6.24 -10.79 1.41
N VAL A 66 -6.30 -10.08 0.28
CA VAL A 66 -5.89 -10.65 -1.03
C VAL A 66 -4.42 -11.06 -1.01
N ALA A 67 -3.54 -10.29 -0.35
CA ALA A 67 -2.14 -10.68 -0.20
C ALA A 67 -1.97 -11.92 0.70
N ILE A 68 -2.82 -12.09 1.72
CA ILE A 68 -2.83 -13.32 2.55
C ILE A 68 -3.22 -14.54 1.72
N LEU A 69 -4.27 -14.42 0.88
CA LEU A 69 -4.68 -15.51 -0.01
C LEU A 69 -3.52 -15.98 -0.90
N MET A 70 -2.75 -15.05 -1.45
CA MET A 70 -1.66 -15.35 -2.38
C MET A 70 -0.34 -15.75 -1.69
N GLY A 71 -0.07 -15.19 -0.51
CA GLY A 71 1.21 -15.33 0.18
C GLY A 71 1.19 -16.20 1.43
N GLY A 72 0.02 -16.66 1.86
CA GLY A 72 -0.17 -17.53 3.03
C GLY A 72 0.27 -16.90 4.35
N GLY A 73 0.73 -17.75 5.28
CA GLY A 73 1.16 -17.36 6.62
C GLY A 73 2.18 -16.20 6.66
N PRO A 74 3.22 -16.18 5.80
CA PRO A 74 4.16 -15.06 5.76
C PRO A 74 3.52 -13.70 5.45
N SER A 75 2.58 -13.64 4.51
CA SER A 75 1.86 -12.38 4.22
C SER A 75 0.90 -12.02 5.35
N ALA A 76 0.29 -13.02 6.01
CA ALA A 76 -0.51 -12.80 7.21
C ALA A 76 0.30 -12.18 8.36
N ALA A 77 1.54 -12.58 8.57
CA ALA A 77 2.39 -11.99 9.61
C ALA A 77 2.67 -10.49 9.37
N TYR A 78 2.80 -10.07 8.11
CA TYR A 78 3.09 -8.68 7.75
C TYR A 78 1.86 -7.78 7.74
N THR A 79 0.63 -8.30 7.82
CA THR A 79 -0.57 -7.45 7.98
C THR A 79 -0.63 -6.76 9.34
N VAL A 80 0.18 -7.20 10.32
CA VAL A 80 0.38 -6.48 11.59
C VAL A 80 0.87 -5.06 11.33
N GLU A 81 1.72 -4.84 10.32
CA GLU A 81 2.18 -3.50 9.94
C GLU A 81 1.05 -2.64 9.36
N VAL A 82 0.11 -3.25 8.62
CA VAL A 82 -1.10 -2.56 8.15
C VAL A 82 -1.93 -2.09 9.37
N LEU A 83 -2.13 -2.96 10.36
CA LEU A 83 -2.88 -2.63 11.57
C LEU A 83 -2.22 -1.52 12.38
N LYS A 84 -0.89 -1.57 12.57
CA LYS A 84 -0.12 -0.52 13.25
C LYS A 84 -0.37 0.86 12.64
N VAL A 85 -0.28 0.97 11.32
CA VAL A 85 -0.49 2.23 10.59
C VAL A 85 -1.95 2.69 10.69
N LEU A 86 -2.91 1.77 10.61
CA LEU A 86 -4.33 2.10 10.77
C LEU A 86 -4.68 2.56 12.18
N ASP A 87 -4.02 2.00 13.20
CA ASP A 87 -4.25 2.28 14.61
C ASP A 87 -3.43 3.47 15.15
N GLY A 88 -2.59 4.08 14.32
CA GLY A 88 -1.73 5.21 14.71
C GLY A 88 -0.62 4.83 15.68
N LYS A 89 -0.17 3.57 15.63
CA LYS A 89 0.92 3.04 16.46
C LYS A 89 2.14 2.84 15.56
N GLU A 90 2.95 3.89 15.44
CA GLU A 90 4.24 3.86 14.72
C GLU A 90 5.25 2.92 15.38
#